data_AF-A0A412IIV9-F1
#
_entry.id   AF-A0A412IIV9-F1
#
_cell.length_a   1.000
_cell.length_b   1.000
_cell.length_c   1.000
_cell.angle_alpha   90.00
_cell.angle_beta   90.00
_cell.angle_gamma   90.00
#
_symmetry.space_group_name_H-M   'P 1'
#
loop_
_entity.id
_entity.type
_entity.pdbx_description
1 polymer ?
#
loop_
_entity_poly.entity_id
_entity_poly.type
_entity_poly.pdbx_seq_one_letter_code
_entity_poly.pdbx_strand_id
1 'polypeptide(L)'
;MNCLEAQSKIMAFIENKLPDDELREFIKHVRSCKNCYEELDIYYTLIVGMKQLDESDNISTDFKNALDRHLDEEMNRLTTVKRIANSTIMVVIVLVVSGLIWLYSGVLDKVYNYEQTSKLSEQSEYYYQDFFGSRLLNDEEYDVSDIDKYYIEINTTQDETTDFMKRVHKYNLSHKGMNSL
;
A
#
# COMPACT_ATOMS: atom_id res chain seq x y z
N MET A 1 31.14 15.69 6.44
CA MET A 1 32.33 16.19 7.15
C MET A 1 33.34 16.93 6.28
N ASN A 2 34.19 17.75 6.91
CA ASN A 2 35.32 18.48 6.31
C ASN A 2 36.67 17.74 6.54
N CYS A 3 37.77 18.20 5.91
CA CYS A 3 39.07 17.53 6.00
C CYS A 3 39.65 17.50 7.42
N LEU A 4 39.56 18.60 8.18
CA LEU A 4 40.05 18.69 9.57
C LEU A 4 39.32 17.70 10.49
N GLU A 5 38.01 17.61 10.31
CA GLU A 5 37.16 16.69 11.04
C GLU A 5 37.50 15.23 10.68
N ALA A 6 37.68 14.94 9.38
CA ALA A 6 38.13 13.62 8.93
C ALA A 6 39.48 13.24 9.55
N GLN A 7 40.47 14.15 9.51
CA GLN A 7 41.79 13.94 10.11
C GLN A 7 41.71 13.60 11.60
N SER A 8 40.92 14.35 12.37
CA SER A 8 40.74 14.09 13.80
C SER A 8 40.10 12.72 14.12
N LYS A 9 39.38 12.14 13.15
CA LYS A 9 38.64 10.87 13.28
C LYS A 9 39.42 9.65 12.78
N ILE A 10 40.61 9.83 12.18
CA ILE A 10 41.44 8.74 11.64
C ILE A 10 41.75 7.67 12.70
N MET A 11 42.21 8.08 13.89
CA MET A 11 42.55 7.13 14.96
C MET A 11 41.33 6.37 15.44
N ALA A 12 40.20 7.05 15.62
CA ALA A 12 38.96 6.44 16.03
C ALA A 12 38.42 5.46 14.98
N PHE A 13 38.64 5.71 13.68
CA PHE A 13 38.35 4.77 12.61
C PHE A 13 39.23 3.52 12.69
N ILE A 14 40.56 3.67 12.80
CA ILE A 14 41.51 2.54 12.87
C ILE A 14 41.24 1.64 14.10
N GLU A 15 40.76 2.22 15.19
CA GLU A 15 40.39 1.50 16.41
C GLU A 15 38.95 0.96 16.41
N ASN A 16 38.18 1.15 15.33
CA ASN A 16 36.76 0.76 15.23
C ASN A 16 35.87 1.38 16.33
N LYS A 17 36.18 2.61 16.75
CA LYS A 17 35.45 3.36 17.80
C LYS A 17 34.55 4.47 17.26
N LEU A 18 34.44 4.60 15.94
CA LEU A 18 33.65 5.64 15.30
C LEU A 18 32.18 5.21 15.22
N PRO A 19 31.20 6.05 15.64
CA PRO A 19 29.79 5.70 15.55
C PRO A 19 29.31 5.65 14.10
N ASP A 20 28.27 4.85 13.82
CA ASP A 20 27.80 4.50 12.47
C ASP A 20 27.44 5.71 11.59
N ASP A 21 26.90 6.77 12.19
CA ASP A 21 26.52 8.01 11.53
C ASP A 21 27.76 8.79 11.04
N GLU A 22 28.74 8.97 11.91
CA GLU A 22 30.00 9.64 11.59
C GLU A 22 30.88 8.80 10.68
N LEU A 23 30.89 7.47 10.86
CA LEU A 23 31.65 6.52 10.04
C LEU A 23 31.23 6.56 8.58
N ARG A 24 29.91 6.66 8.33
CA ARG A 24 29.38 6.80 6.97
C ARG A 24 29.90 8.07 6.30
N GLU A 25 29.90 9.19 7.02
CA GLU A 25 30.40 10.45 6.49
C GLU A 25 31.92 10.42 6.29
N PHE A 26 32.65 9.74 7.17
CA PHE A 26 34.09 9.57 7.12
C PHE A 26 34.52 8.85 5.87
N ILE A 27 33.98 7.65 5.65
CA ILE A 27 34.33 6.81 4.50
C ILE A 27 33.99 7.54 3.20
N LYS A 28 32.85 8.22 3.14
CA LYS A 28 32.48 9.04 1.97
C LYS A 28 33.47 10.15 1.70
N HIS A 29 33.88 10.89 2.73
CA HIS A 29 34.82 11.99 2.58
C HIS A 29 36.17 11.48 2.09
N VAL A 30 36.73 10.47 2.76
CA VAL A 30 38.02 9.88 2.43
C VAL A 30 38.04 9.31 1.00
N ARG A 31 36.98 8.63 0.54
CA ARG A 31 36.91 8.15 -0.85
C ARG A 31 36.81 9.26 -1.88
N SER A 32 36.27 10.42 -1.51
CA SER A 32 36.14 11.58 -2.41
C SER A 32 37.35 12.52 -2.38
N CYS A 33 38.15 12.49 -1.32
CA CYS A 33 39.25 13.40 -1.08
C CYS A 33 40.59 12.65 -1.04
N LYS A 34 41.39 12.83 -2.10
CA LYS A 34 42.70 12.17 -2.25
C LYS A 34 43.64 12.44 -1.07
N ASN A 35 43.71 13.68 -0.59
CA ASN A 35 44.62 14.05 0.50
C ASN A 35 44.26 13.31 1.81
N CYS A 36 42.97 13.25 2.15
CA CYS A 36 42.51 12.55 3.35
C CYS A 36 42.67 11.03 3.23
N TYR A 37 42.57 10.47 2.01
CA TYR A 37 42.88 9.08 1.75
C TYR A 37 44.36 8.76 1.95
N GLU A 38 45.26 9.57 1.38
CA GLU A 38 46.70 9.37 1.54
C GLU A 38 47.11 9.45 3.02
N GLU A 39 46.53 10.38 3.76
CA GLU A 39 46.79 10.50 5.19
C GLU A 39 46.29 9.27 5.96
N LEU A 40 45.06 8.81 5.68
CA LEU A 40 44.54 7.58 6.27
C LEU A 40 45.42 6.36 5.92
N ASP A 41 45.89 6.24 4.68
CA ASP A 41 46.76 5.16 4.19
C ASP A 41 48.07 5.09 4.99
N ILE A 42 48.68 6.25 5.24
CA ILE A 42 49.91 6.37 6.05
C ILE A 42 49.65 5.92 7.49
N TYR A 43 48.62 6.46 8.16
CA TYR A 43 48.31 6.10 9.55
C TYR A 43 47.92 4.64 9.71
N TYR A 44 47.12 4.12 8.77
CA TYR A 44 46.69 2.72 8.75
C TYR A 44 47.90 1.78 8.59
N THR A 45 48.76 2.06 7.60
CA THR A 45 49.97 1.27 7.36
C THR A 45 50.90 1.28 8.57
N LEU A 46 51.09 2.44 9.22
CA LEU A 46 51.94 2.54 10.42
C LEU A 46 51.39 1.70 11.58
N ILE A 47 50.11 1.88 11.93
CA ILE A 47 49.53 1.28 13.13
C ILE A 47 49.28 -0.22 12.92
N VAL A 48 48.69 -0.60 11.79
CA VAL A 48 48.42 -2.01 11.48
C VAL A 48 49.72 -2.74 11.19
N GLY A 49 50.69 -2.10 10.54
CA GLY A 49 52.02 -2.66 10.33
C GLY A 49 52.74 -2.96 11.64
N MET A 50 52.70 -2.05 12.62
CA MET A 50 53.26 -2.31 13.95
C MET A 50 52.57 -3.50 14.66
N LYS A 51 51.23 -3.57 14.61
CA LYS A 51 50.48 -4.68 15.21
C LYS A 51 50.84 -6.04 14.59
N GLN A 52 50.98 -6.11 13.27
CA GLN A 52 51.37 -7.35 12.59
C GLN A 52 52.79 -7.80 12.95
N LEU A 53 53.71 -6.85 13.16
CA LEU A 53 55.08 -7.16 13.62
C LEU A 53 55.08 -7.75 15.03
N ASP A 54 54.22 -7.24 15.91
CA ASP A 54 54.11 -7.75 17.29
C ASP A 54 53.46 -9.14 17.36
N GLU A 55 52.52 -9.45 16.46
CA GLU A 55 51.81 -10.74 16.43
C GLU A 55 52.61 -11.88 15.75
N SER A 56 53.83 -11.63 15.25
CA SER A 56 54.68 -12.60 14.53
C SER A 56 54.03 -13.28 13.31
N ASP A 57 52.94 -12.69 12.81
CA ASP A 57 52.22 -13.15 11.63
C ASP A 57 52.96 -12.77 10.34
N ASN A 58 52.67 -13.49 9.25
CA ASN A 58 53.20 -13.16 7.93
C ASN A 58 52.87 -11.70 7.57
N ILE A 59 53.90 -10.84 7.58
CA ILE A 59 53.80 -9.42 7.26
C ILE A 59 53.15 -9.26 5.88
N SER A 60 51.92 -8.77 5.85
CA SER A 60 51.23 -8.50 4.59
C SER A 60 51.81 -7.23 3.99
N THR A 61 52.39 -7.28 2.80
CA THR A 61 52.97 -6.07 2.16
C THR A 61 51.93 -5.16 1.53
N ASP A 62 50.71 -5.66 1.33
CA ASP A 62 49.61 -4.94 0.65
C ASP A 62 48.64 -4.27 1.63
N PHE A 63 49.16 -3.38 2.48
CA PHE A 63 48.35 -2.60 3.44
C PHE A 63 47.29 -1.73 2.75
N LYS A 64 47.60 -1.22 1.55
CA LYS A 64 46.67 -0.42 0.75
C LYS A 64 45.41 -1.21 0.36
N ASN A 65 45.59 -2.42 -0.16
CA ASN A 65 44.47 -3.30 -0.51
C ASN A 65 43.70 -3.76 0.74
N ALA A 66 44.37 -3.91 1.88
CA ALA A 66 43.71 -4.21 3.14
C ALA A 66 42.85 -3.02 3.62
N LEU A 67 43.34 -1.79 3.51
CA LEU A 67 42.60 -0.58 3.84
C LEU A 67 41.36 -0.41 2.94
N ASP A 68 41.52 -0.56 1.63
CA ASP A 68 40.41 -0.41 0.69
C ASP A 68 39.28 -1.42 0.99
N ARG A 69 39.66 -2.69 1.25
CA ARG A 69 38.70 -3.72 1.68
C ARG A 69 38.02 -3.34 2.99
N HIS A 70 38.77 -2.88 3.99
CA HIS A 70 38.21 -2.48 5.27
C HIS A 70 37.20 -1.32 5.11
N LEU A 71 37.52 -0.32 4.28
CA LEU A 71 36.61 0.77 3.96
C LEU A 71 35.34 0.29 3.24
N ASP A 72 35.46 -0.67 2.32
CA ASP A 72 34.31 -1.23 1.59
C ASP A 72 33.43 -2.11 2.49
N GLU A 73 34.03 -2.93 3.36
CA GLU A 73 33.33 -3.75 4.33
C GLU A 73 32.52 -2.90 5.30
N GLU A 74 33.13 -1.85 5.87
CA GLU A 74 32.43 -0.94 6.79
C GLU A 74 31.31 -0.18 6.09
N MET A 75 31.53 0.30 4.87
CA MET A 75 30.48 0.97 4.10
C MET A 75 29.33 0.02 3.72
N ASN A 76 29.63 -1.23 3.39
CA ASN A 76 28.63 -2.26 3.08
C ASN A 76 27.82 -2.65 4.33
N ARG A 77 28.46 -2.74 5.50
CA ARG A 77 27.78 -2.97 6.78
C ARG A 77 26.75 -1.88 7.06
N LEU A 78 27.15 -0.62 6.96
CA LEU A 78 26.28 0.53 7.19
C LEU A 78 25.10 0.62 6.20
N THR A 79 25.34 0.30 4.92
CA THR A 79 24.28 0.32 3.91
C THR A 79 23.28 -0.83 4.07
N THR A 80 23.77 -2.02 4.44
CA THR A 80 22.94 -3.20 4.68
C THR A 80 22.01 -2.99 5.87
N VAL A 81 22.55 -2.50 7.00
CA VAL A 81 21.75 -2.21 8.20
C VAL A 81 20.66 -1.19 7.90
N LYS A 82 20.99 -0.09 7.20
CA LYS A 82 20.01 0.93 6.83
C LYS A 82 18.93 0.40 5.88
N ARG A 83 19.29 -0.48 4.95
CA ARG A 83 18.34 -1.09 4.01
C ARG A 83 17.38 -2.05 4.73
N ILE A 84 17.88 -2.85 5.67
CA ILE A 84 17.05 -3.76 6.48
C ILE A 84 16.10 -2.97 7.38
N ALA A 85 16.60 -1.95 8.09
CA ALA A 85 15.77 -1.10 8.94
C ALA A 85 14.63 -0.44 8.17
N ASN A 86 14.93 0.16 7.02
CA ASN A 86 13.90 0.77 6.16
C ASN A 86 12.90 -0.26 5.60
N SER A 87 13.35 -1.49 5.34
CA SER A 87 12.49 -2.56 4.84
C SER A 87 11.43 -2.99 5.86
N THR A 88 11.80 -3.12 7.14
CA THR A 88 10.86 -3.54 8.20
C THR A 88 9.75 -2.52 8.45
N ILE A 89 10.05 -1.23 8.40
CA ILE A 89 9.06 -0.15 8.60
C ILE A 89 8.01 -0.17 7.48
N MET A 90 8.41 -0.40 6.23
CA MET A 90 7.48 -0.47 5.10
C MET A 90 6.50 -1.64 5.22
N VAL A 91 6.97 -2.81 5.65
CA VAL A 91 6.10 -3.99 5.85
C VAL A 91 5.05 -3.71 6.93
N VAL A 92 5.43 -3.08 8.05
CA VAL A 92 4.50 -2.74 9.13
C VAL A 92 3.42 -1.77 8.64
N ILE A 93 3.77 -0.74 7.87
CA ILE A 93 2.80 0.22 7.34
C ILE A 93 1.78 -0.49 6.43
N VAL A 94 2.24 -1.36 5.54
CA VAL A 94 1.36 -2.11 4.62
C VAL A 94 0.38 -2.99 5.40
N LEU A 95 0.82 -3.65 6.46
CA LEU A 95 -0.04 -4.46 7.32
C LEU A 95 -1.11 -3.62 8.04
N VAL A 96 -0.72 -2.46 8.57
CA VAL A 96 -1.66 -1.54 9.25
C VAL A 96 -2.71 -1.03 8.26
N VAL A 97 -2.30 -0.56 7.09
CA VAL A 97 -3.23 -0.05 6.07
C VAL A 97 -4.20 -1.13 5.61
N SER A 98 -3.70 -2.36 5.39
CA SER A 98 -4.54 -3.49 5.01
C SER A 98 -5.57 -3.83 6.09
N GLY A 99 -5.16 -3.80 7.36
CA GLY A 99 -6.06 -4.00 8.50
C GLY A 99 -7.13 -2.92 8.60
N LEU A 100 -6.77 -1.64 8.37
CA LEU A 100 -7.73 -0.53 8.36
C LEU A 100 -8.77 -0.67 7.25
N ILE A 101 -8.35 -1.07 6.05
CA ILE A 101 -9.26 -1.32 4.92
C ILE A 101 -10.24 -2.44 5.27
N TRP A 102 -9.74 -3.55 5.83
CA TRP A 102 -10.57 -4.69 6.22
C TRP A 102 -11.59 -4.31 7.30
N LEU A 103 -11.18 -3.55 8.32
CA LEU A 103 -12.07 -3.04 9.36
C LEU A 103 -13.14 -2.09 8.81
N TYR A 104 -12.75 -1.18 7.91
CA TYR A 104 -13.68 -0.24 7.28
C TYR A 104 -14.78 -0.96 6.49
N SER A 105 -14.41 -1.94 5.66
CA SER A 105 -15.37 -2.74 4.89
C SER A 105 -16.36 -3.47 5.81
N GLY A 106 -15.90 -4.06 6.91
CA GLY A 106 -16.78 -4.76 7.86
C GLY A 106 -17.79 -3.83 8.57
N VAL A 107 -17.40 -2.58 8.85
CA VAL A 107 -18.33 -1.57 9.39
C VAL A 107 -19.37 -1.19 8.34
N LEU A 108 -18.94 -0.99 7.09
CA LEU A 108 -19.82 -0.62 5.99
C LEU A 108 -20.90 -1.67 5.75
N ASP A 109 -20.53 -2.96 5.76
CA ASP A 109 -21.48 -4.06 5.62
C ASP A 109 -22.55 -4.06 6.72
N LYS A 110 -22.17 -3.76 7.97
CA LYS A 110 -23.16 -3.66 9.06
C LYS A 110 -24.13 -2.51 8.87
N VAL A 111 -23.63 -1.33 8.51
CA VAL A 111 -24.48 -0.15 8.26
C VAL A 111 -25.41 -0.42 7.08
N TYR A 112 -24.87 -0.98 5.99
CA TYR A 112 -25.65 -1.34 4.81
C TYR A 112 -26.77 -2.34 5.15
N ASN A 113 -26.46 -3.41 5.88
CA ASN A 113 -27.47 -4.40 6.28
C ASN A 113 -28.51 -3.82 7.25
N TYR A 114 -28.12 -2.90 8.14
CA TYR A 114 -29.06 -2.20 9.02
C TYR A 114 -30.03 -1.29 8.22
N GLU A 115 -29.52 -0.52 7.27
CA GLU A 115 -30.35 0.29 6.38
C GLU A 115 -31.28 -0.57 5.52
N GLN A 116 -30.78 -1.72 5.03
CA GLN A 116 -31.60 -2.60 4.21
C GLN A 116 -32.73 -3.25 5.01
N THR A 117 -32.45 -3.65 6.25
CA THR A 117 -33.44 -4.28 7.14
C THR A 117 -34.50 -3.28 7.62
N SER A 118 -34.12 -2.05 7.95
CA SER A 118 -35.06 -0.97 8.29
C SER A 118 -35.97 -0.61 7.13
N LYS A 119 -35.40 -0.44 5.92
CA LYS A 119 -36.20 -0.21 4.71
C LYS A 119 -37.21 -1.34 4.46
N LEU A 120 -36.79 -2.60 4.62
CA LEU A 120 -37.68 -3.75 4.42
C LEU A 120 -38.82 -3.77 5.45
N SER A 121 -38.55 -3.44 6.71
CA SER A 121 -39.60 -3.39 7.75
C SER A 121 -40.61 -2.26 7.57
N GLU A 122 -40.19 -1.12 7.01
CA GLU A 122 -41.09 0.00 6.72
C GLU A 122 -41.84 -0.17 5.39
N GLN A 123 -41.28 -0.95 4.45
CA GLN A 123 -41.87 -1.13 3.13
C GLN A 123 -43.29 -1.73 3.19
N SER A 124 -43.57 -2.62 4.14
CA SER A 124 -44.91 -3.20 4.28
C SER A 124 -45.97 -2.18 4.71
N GLU A 125 -45.57 -1.14 5.42
CA GLU A 125 -46.45 -0.08 5.91
C GLU A 125 -46.80 0.94 4.82
N TYR A 126 -45.95 1.12 3.79
CA TYR A 126 -46.20 2.10 2.73
C TYR A 126 -46.69 1.49 1.40
N TYR A 127 -46.20 0.30 1.00
CA TYR A 127 -46.57 -0.30 -0.30
C TYR A 127 -47.89 -1.08 -0.28
N TYR A 128 -48.28 -1.63 0.87
CA TYR A 128 -49.51 -2.44 1.01
C TYR A 128 -50.63 -1.71 1.73
N GLN A 129 -50.36 -0.57 2.36
CA GLN A 129 -51.37 0.19 3.10
C GLN A 129 -52.40 0.85 2.17
N ASP A 130 -52.00 1.39 1.02
CA ASP A 130 -52.93 1.96 0.05
C ASP A 130 -53.71 0.86 -0.70
N PHE A 131 -53.11 -0.33 -0.85
CA PHE A 131 -53.70 -1.47 -1.56
C PHE A 131 -54.68 -2.29 -0.70
N PHE A 132 -54.43 -2.40 0.61
CA PHE A 132 -55.18 -3.28 1.51
C PHE A 132 -55.81 -2.56 2.72
N GLY A 133 -55.49 -1.28 2.95
CA GLY A 133 -55.85 -0.55 4.17
C GLY A 133 -57.36 -0.39 4.41
N SER A 134 -58.16 -0.28 3.35
CA SER A 134 -59.63 -0.22 3.47
C SER A 134 -60.33 -1.58 3.29
N ARG A 135 -59.63 -2.61 2.77
CA ARG A 135 -60.21 -3.92 2.41
C ARG A 135 -59.95 -5.03 3.43
N LEU A 136 -59.04 -4.84 4.39
CA LEU A 136 -58.78 -5.81 5.47
C LEU A 136 -59.69 -5.65 6.69
N LEU A 137 -60.49 -4.58 6.76
CA LEU A 137 -61.27 -4.21 7.95
C LEU A 137 -62.78 -4.39 7.83
N ASN A 138 -63.32 -4.73 6.66
CA ASN A 138 -64.74 -5.05 6.49
C ASN A 138 -64.92 -6.54 6.17
N ASP A 139 -65.45 -7.24 7.15
CA ASP A 139 -65.86 -8.63 7.15
C ASP A 139 -67.18 -8.75 6.38
N GLU A 140 -67.14 -8.93 5.06
CA GLU A 140 -68.25 -9.50 4.26
C GLU A 140 -67.74 -9.81 2.83
N GLU A 141 -67.50 -11.10 2.59
CA GLU A 141 -67.39 -11.81 1.31
C GLU A 141 -66.44 -11.23 0.23
N TYR A 142 -65.27 -11.85 0.08
CA TYR A 142 -64.30 -11.60 -0.99
C TYR A 142 -64.88 -11.99 -2.36
N ASP A 143 -65.30 -11.01 -3.18
CA ASP A 143 -65.59 -11.26 -4.61
C ASP A 143 -64.32 -11.03 -5.46
N VAL A 144 -63.81 -12.13 -6.01
CA VAL A 144 -62.56 -12.20 -6.79
C VAL A 144 -62.69 -11.49 -8.15
N SER A 145 -63.92 -11.17 -8.60
CA SER A 145 -64.18 -10.53 -9.89
C SER A 145 -63.76 -9.05 -9.96
N ASP A 146 -63.54 -8.39 -8.83
CA ASP A 146 -63.05 -7.00 -8.77
C ASP A 146 -61.59 -6.85 -9.22
N ILE A 147 -60.80 -7.92 -9.11
CA ILE A 147 -59.39 -7.94 -9.55
C ILE A 147 -59.32 -7.82 -11.08
N ASP A 148 -60.25 -8.46 -11.78
CA ASP A 148 -60.28 -8.50 -13.25
C ASP A 148 -60.66 -7.14 -13.84
N LYS A 149 -61.53 -6.40 -13.14
CA LYS A 149 -61.95 -5.04 -13.51
C LYS A 149 -60.82 -4.02 -13.42
N TYR A 150 -59.94 -4.16 -12.43
CA TYR A 150 -58.77 -3.30 -12.22
C TYR A 150 -57.68 -3.53 -13.28
N TYR A 151 -57.50 -4.77 -13.74
CA TYR A 151 -56.57 -5.08 -14.84
C TYR A 151 -56.98 -4.45 -16.17
N ILE A 152 -58.28 -4.30 -16.41
CA ILE A 152 -58.81 -3.68 -17.63
C ILE A 152 -58.55 -2.16 -17.64
N GLU A 153 -58.64 -1.51 -16.48
CA GLU A 153 -58.46 -0.05 -16.31
C GLU A 153 -56.99 0.38 -16.42
N ILE A 154 -56.05 -0.43 -15.92
CA ILE A 154 -54.59 -0.18 -16.08
C ILE A 154 -54.14 -0.37 -17.53
N ASN A 155 -54.71 -1.34 -18.26
CA ASN A 155 -54.38 -1.56 -19.66
C ASN A 155 -54.85 -0.41 -20.58
N THR A 156 -55.77 0.45 -20.14
CA THR A 156 -56.23 1.60 -20.93
C THR A 156 -55.32 2.84 -20.79
N THR A 157 -54.44 2.87 -19.78
CA THR A 157 -53.51 3.99 -19.50
C THR A 157 -52.05 3.69 -19.89
N GLN A 158 -51.79 2.57 -20.57
CA GLN A 158 -50.44 2.08 -20.88
C GLN A 158 -49.95 2.45 -22.30
N ASP A 159 -50.04 3.72 -22.73
CA ASP A 159 -49.75 4.10 -24.13
C ASP A 159 -48.49 4.96 -24.40
N GLU A 160 -47.65 5.30 -23.41
CA GLU A 160 -46.39 6.02 -23.72
C GLU A 160 -45.10 5.22 -23.45
N THR A 161 -45.05 4.45 -22.36
CA THR A 161 -43.84 3.70 -21.96
C THR A 161 -43.64 2.42 -22.79
N THR A 162 -44.73 1.79 -23.24
CA THR A 162 -44.70 0.58 -24.07
C THR A 162 -44.19 0.88 -25.48
N ASP A 163 -44.44 2.08 -26.01
CA ASP A 163 -44.03 2.46 -27.36
C ASP A 163 -42.53 2.79 -27.44
N PHE A 164 -41.97 3.39 -26.39
CA PHE A 164 -40.51 3.58 -26.27
C PHE A 164 -39.75 2.24 -26.29
N MET A 165 -40.18 1.26 -25.49
CA MET A 165 -39.54 -0.05 -25.43
C MET A 165 -39.68 -0.83 -26.75
N LYS A 166 -40.82 -0.72 -27.44
CA LYS A 166 -41.02 -1.28 -28.79
C LYS A 166 -40.06 -0.67 -29.82
N ARG A 167 -39.84 0.65 -29.78
CA ARG A 167 -38.88 1.35 -30.68
C ARG A 167 -37.44 0.92 -30.42
N VAL A 168 -37.03 0.81 -29.16
CA VAL A 168 -35.69 0.33 -28.76
C VAL A 168 -35.47 -1.12 -29.21
N HIS A 169 -36.47 -1.98 -29.06
CA HIS A 169 -36.39 -3.37 -29.52
C HIS A 169 -36.25 -3.47 -31.05
N LYS A 170 -37.02 -2.67 -31.82
CA LYS A 170 -36.96 -2.64 -33.30
C LYS A 170 -35.60 -2.16 -33.83
N TYR A 171 -34.98 -1.17 -33.18
CA TYR A 171 -33.63 -0.68 -33.53
C TYR A 171 -32.56 -1.75 -33.32
N ASN A 172 -32.62 -2.48 -32.20
CA ASN A 172 -31.64 -3.53 -31.89
C ASN A 172 -31.75 -4.75 -32.81
N LEU A 173 -32.94 -5.03 -33.36
CA LEU A 173 -33.15 -6.09 -34.35
C LEU A 173 -32.59 -5.73 -35.73
N SER A 174 -32.65 -4.46 -36.14
CA SER A 174 -32.14 -4.03 -37.45
C SER A 174 -30.62 -3.85 -37.50
N HIS A 175 -29.96 -3.66 -36.36
CA HIS A 175 -28.50 -3.43 -36.28
C HIS A 175 -27.68 -4.65 -35.83
N LYS A 176 -28.32 -5.76 -35.47
CA LYS A 176 -27.63 -7.02 -35.13
C LYS A 176 -27.07 -7.79 -36.34
N GLY A 177 -27.25 -7.28 -37.56
CA GLY A 177 -26.83 -7.95 -38.82
C GLY A 177 -25.73 -7.24 -39.64
N MET A 178 -25.11 -6.15 -39.16
CA MET A 178 -24.07 -5.42 -39.91
C MET A 178 -22.64 -5.59 -39.36
N ASN A 179 -22.40 -6.56 -38.46
CA ASN A 179 -21.07 -6.90 -37.96
C ASN A 179 -20.62 -8.30 -38.42
N SER A 180 -20.88 -8.64 -39.69
CA SER A 180 -20.26 -9.77 -40.37
C SER A 180 -19.86 -9.38 -41.79
N LEU A 181 -18.81 -8.57 -41.89
CA LEU A 181 -17.83 -8.51 -42.97
C LEU A 181 -16.55 -7.87 -42.39
#